data_AF-A0A7U9KPI3-F1
#
_entry.id   AF-A0A7U9KPI3-F1
#
_cell.length_a   1.000
_cell.length_b   1.000
_cell.length_c   1.000
_cell.angle_alpha   90.00
_cell.angle_beta   90.00
_cell.angle_gamma   90.00
#
_symmetry.space_group_name_H-M   'P 1'
#
loop_
_entity.id
_entity.type
_entity.pdbx_description
1 polymer ?
#
loop_
_entity_poly.entity_id
_entity_poly.type
_entity_poly.pdbx_seq_one_letter_code
_entity_poly.pdbx_strand_id
1 'polypeptide(L)'
;MAALAGITASTLRGYITRRENSVPQPQANVSGRSMWSKSVAADWTEARRRSAEGVREMFAGQDDAHLSLAAAAARKRYAKSFHAMLWERPDIRKRWVLRHRNEQAVTGIADDLAWYAANDLDRFLPPELLIDTVRHAVLDQFGQGLGDQETDRAREWGLTLTHQVARMLDWLIQHQPDAAQRAIGCVLRDMKTGTASRPQRQPGPCTGPGPGEHPGQTRPGELPRTRPARRVPAHLVT
;
A
#
# COMPACT_ATOMS: atom_id res chain seq x y z
N MET A 1 -3.81 -4.62 -25.34
CA MET A 1 -3.36 -4.18 -24.01
C MET A 1 -4.49 -3.56 -23.20
N ALA A 2 -5.05 -2.40 -23.59
CA ALA A 2 -6.16 -1.76 -22.86
C ALA A 2 -7.33 -2.71 -22.55
N ALA A 3 -7.80 -3.47 -23.55
CA ALA A 3 -8.87 -4.45 -23.39
C ALA A 3 -8.52 -5.61 -22.42
N LEU A 4 -7.25 -6.05 -22.38
CA LEU A 4 -6.82 -7.08 -21.44
C LEU A 4 -6.80 -6.57 -19.99
N ALA A 5 -6.52 -5.27 -19.81
CA ALA A 5 -6.50 -4.61 -18.52
C ALA A 5 -7.87 -4.06 -18.09
N GLY A 6 -8.95 -4.26 -18.86
CA GLY A 6 -10.29 -3.78 -18.53
C GLY A 6 -10.45 -2.25 -18.55
N ILE A 7 -9.51 -1.52 -19.15
CA ILE A 7 -9.51 -0.05 -19.21
C ILE A 7 -9.77 0.46 -20.62
N THR A 8 -10.15 1.73 -20.71
CA THR A 8 -10.32 2.42 -22.00
C THR A 8 -8.96 2.71 -22.66
N ALA A 9 -8.95 2.81 -23.99
CA ALA A 9 -7.76 3.17 -24.74
C ALA A 9 -7.28 4.62 -24.48
N SER A 10 -8.15 5.50 -23.99
CA SER A 10 -7.77 6.85 -23.54
C SER A 10 -7.05 6.81 -22.20
N THR A 11 -7.50 6.00 -21.24
CA THR A 11 -6.81 5.79 -19.96
C THR A 11 -5.39 5.25 -20.17
N LEU A 12 -5.23 4.24 -21.03
CA LEU A 12 -3.91 3.68 -21.36
C LEU A 12 -2.97 4.73 -21.96
N ARG A 13 -3.47 5.59 -22.86
CA ARG A 13 -2.68 6.69 -23.43
C ARG A 13 -2.31 7.72 -22.37
N GLY A 14 -3.22 8.02 -21.44
CA GLY A 14 -2.95 8.87 -20.28
C GLY A 14 -1.76 8.38 -19.46
N TYR A 15 -1.73 7.09 -19.12
CA TYR A 15 -0.61 6.49 -18.39
C TYR A 15 0.71 6.57 -19.16
N ILE A 16 0.70 6.33 -20.47
CA ILE A 16 1.89 6.43 -21.32
C ILE A 16 2.44 7.86 -21.31
N THR A 17 1.57 8.86 -21.50
CA THR A 17 1.98 10.28 -21.53
C THR A 17 2.50 10.76 -20.17
N ARG A 18 1.89 10.33 -19.07
CA ARG A 18 2.26 10.71 -17.71
C ARG A 18 3.40 9.88 -17.12
N ARG A 19 3.88 8.86 -17.85
CA ARG A 19 4.83 7.85 -17.36
C ARG A 19 4.39 7.23 -16.01
N GLU A 20 3.10 6.98 -15.91
CA GLU A 20 2.44 6.44 -14.71
C GLU A 20 2.19 4.93 -14.87
N ASN A 21 2.07 4.18 -13.77
CA ASN A 21 1.77 2.73 -13.77
C ASN A 21 2.75 1.84 -14.56
N SER A 22 4.00 2.31 -14.73
CA SER A 22 5.12 1.55 -15.33
C SER A 22 4.74 0.83 -16.65
N VAL A 23 3.95 1.50 -17.50
CA VAL A 23 3.54 0.93 -18.79
C VAL A 23 4.79 0.68 -19.65
N PRO A 24 5.02 -0.55 -20.14
CA PRO A 24 6.19 -0.85 -20.97
C PRO A 24 6.10 -0.11 -22.30
N GLN A 25 7.26 0.25 -22.86
CA GLN A 25 7.33 0.90 -24.16
C GLN A 25 6.72 0.01 -25.26
N PRO A 26 6.05 0.60 -26.26
CA PRO A 26 5.47 -0.17 -27.35
C PRO A 26 6.55 -0.85 -28.17
N GLN A 27 6.30 -2.11 -28.55
CA GLN A 27 7.23 -2.91 -29.37
C GLN A 27 7.13 -2.56 -30.85
N ALA A 28 5.98 -2.05 -31.28
CA ALA A 28 5.79 -1.55 -32.64
C ALA A 28 4.77 -0.39 -32.65
N ASN A 29 4.84 0.45 -33.68
CA ASN A 29 3.81 1.42 -34.00
C ASN A 29 3.28 1.11 -35.40
N VAL A 30 2.02 0.69 -35.51
CA VAL A 30 1.38 0.39 -36.80
C VAL A 30 0.31 1.43 -37.06
N SER A 31 0.49 2.23 -38.12
CA SER A 31 -0.44 3.31 -38.49
C SER A 31 -0.75 4.27 -37.32
N GLY A 32 0.28 4.66 -36.57
CA GLY A 32 0.16 5.55 -35.41
C GLY A 32 -0.41 4.90 -34.15
N ARG A 33 -0.65 3.58 -34.15
CA ARG A 33 -1.13 2.84 -32.98
C ARG A 33 0.00 2.05 -32.35
N SER A 34 0.20 2.27 -31.05
CA SER A 34 1.13 1.51 -30.22
C SER A 34 0.68 0.07 -30.06
N MET A 35 1.59 -0.86 -30.31
CA MET A 35 1.37 -2.31 -30.30
C MET A 35 2.28 -2.97 -29.28
N TRP A 36 1.70 -3.93 -28.56
CA TRP A 36 2.39 -4.81 -27.61
C TRP A 36 2.02 -6.25 -27.94
N SER A 37 2.97 -7.15 -27.78
CA SER A 37 2.68 -8.58 -27.76
C SER A 37 1.69 -8.92 -26.64
N LYS A 38 0.95 -10.03 -26.84
CA LYS A 38 -0.04 -10.51 -25.88
C LYS A 38 0.58 -10.82 -24.51
N SER A 39 1.80 -11.38 -24.48
CA SER A 39 2.53 -11.68 -23.24
C SER A 39 2.86 -10.41 -22.46
N VAL A 40 3.47 -9.41 -23.10
CA VAL A 40 3.78 -8.12 -22.45
C VAL A 40 2.52 -7.45 -21.92
N ALA A 41 1.43 -7.52 -22.67
CA ALA A 41 0.14 -6.99 -22.22
C ALA A 41 -0.42 -7.77 -21.03
N ALA A 42 -0.29 -9.09 -20.99
CA ALA A 42 -0.74 -9.92 -19.87
C ALA A 42 0.11 -9.69 -18.61
N ASP A 43 1.43 -9.65 -18.74
CA ASP A 43 2.36 -9.43 -17.63
C ASP A 43 2.17 -8.05 -17.00
N TRP A 44 2.04 -7.00 -17.83
CA TRP A 44 1.72 -5.66 -17.32
C TRP A 44 0.34 -5.61 -16.65
N THR A 45 -0.67 -6.30 -17.20
CA THR A 45 -2.00 -6.37 -16.59
C THR A 45 -1.94 -7.05 -15.22
N GLU A 46 -1.18 -8.14 -15.09
CA GLU A 46 -0.99 -8.83 -13.81
C GLU A 46 -0.19 -7.97 -12.82
N ALA A 47 0.86 -7.28 -13.28
CA ALA A 47 1.62 -6.35 -12.46
C ALA A 47 0.76 -5.18 -11.98
N ARG A 48 -0.12 -4.65 -12.83
CA ARG A 48 -1.11 -3.62 -12.47
C ARG A 48 -2.12 -4.17 -11.47
N ARG A 49 -2.59 -5.41 -11.66
CA ARG A 49 -3.54 -6.04 -10.73
C ARG A 49 -2.94 -6.18 -9.32
N ARG A 50 -1.64 -6.44 -9.23
CA ARG A 50 -0.89 -6.55 -7.96
C ARG A 50 -0.37 -5.22 -7.41
N SER A 51 -0.47 -4.14 -8.16
CA SER A 51 -0.08 -2.81 -7.66
C SER A 51 -1.14 -2.29 -6.70
N ALA A 52 -0.75 -1.40 -5.77
CA ALA A 52 -1.70 -0.79 -4.84
C ALA A 52 -2.87 -0.09 -5.54
N GLU A 53 -2.69 0.44 -6.76
CA GLU A 53 -3.77 0.98 -7.58
C GLU A 53 -4.76 -0.11 -8.02
N GLY A 54 -4.28 -1.27 -8.51
CA GLY A 54 -5.15 -2.38 -8.88
C GLY A 54 -5.86 -3.01 -7.69
N VAL A 55 -5.19 -3.04 -6.53
CA VAL A 55 -5.79 -3.45 -5.25
C VAL A 55 -6.86 -2.45 -4.83
N ARG A 56 -6.58 -1.13 -4.89
CA ARG A 56 -7.56 -0.06 -4.63
C ARG A 56 -8.77 -0.17 -5.55
N GLU A 57 -8.57 -0.42 -6.85
CA GLU A 57 -9.66 -0.56 -7.83
C GLU A 57 -10.54 -1.79 -7.58
N MET A 58 -9.96 -2.93 -7.16
CA MET A 58 -10.75 -4.08 -6.73
C MET A 58 -11.60 -3.79 -5.48
N PHE A 59 -11.13 -2.87 -4.64
CA PHE A 59 -11.78 -2.50 -3.39
C PHE A 59 -12.59 -1.21 -3.48
N ALA A 60 -12.58 -0.50 -4.60
CA ALA A 60 -13.44 0.67 -4.81
C ALA A 60 -14.86 0.18 -5.15
N GLY A 61 -15.81 0.37 -4.23
CA GLY A 61 -17.21 0.07 -4.48
C GLY A 61 -17.79 0.97 -5.59
N GLN A 62 -18.71 0.43 -6.39
CA GLN A 62 -19.28 1.07 -7.59
C GLN A 62 -19.98 2.44 -7.35
N ASP A 63 -20.28 2.82 -6.11
CA ASP A 63 -20.96 4.08 -5.75
C ASP A 63 -20.16 4.99 -4.79
N ASP A 64 -19.00 4.55 -4.28
CA ASP A 64 -18.22 5.27 -3.26
C ASP A 64 -16.76 5.47 -3.73
N ALA A 65 -16.58 6.21 -4.83
CA ALA A 65 -15.30 6.41 -5.52
C ALA A 65 -14.14 7.01 -4.67
N HIS A 66 -14.38 7.29 -3.39
CA HIS A 66 -13.41 7.86 -2.45
C HIS A 66 -13.19 7.03 -1.17
N LEU A 67 -13.97 5.97 -0.93
CA LEU A 67 -13.82 5.12 0.26
C LEU A 67 -13.23 3.76 -0.13
N SER A 68 -12.32 3.23 0.68
CA SER A 68 -11.90 1.82 0.57
C SER A 68 -13.09 0.89 0.84
N LEU A 69 -13.09 -0.35 0.32
CA LEU A 69 -14.16 -1.32 0.55
C LEU A 69 -14.47 -1.47 2.05
N ALA A 70 -13.41 -1.47 2.84
CA ALA A 70 -13.44 -1.59 4.28
C ALA A 70 -14.10 -0.38 4.94
N ALA A 71 -13.76 0.83 4.48
CA ALA A 71 -14.39 2.07 4.93
C ALA A 71 -15.87 2.12 4.50
N ALA A 72 -16.22 1.65 3.30
CA ALA A 72 -17.61 1.53 2.85
C ALA A 72 -18.41 0.52 3.69
N ALA A 73 -17.82 -0.63 4.02
CA ALA A 73 -18.42 -1.62 4.92
C ALA A 73 -18.57 -1.06 6.35
N ALA A 74 -17.56 -0.34 6.85
CA ALA A 74 -17.60 0.34 8.14
C ALA A 74 -18.69 1.42 8.17
N ARG A 75 -18.80 2.25 7.12
CA ARG A 75 -19.88 3.24 6.95
C ARG A 75 -21.24 2.57 7.03
N LYS A 76 -21.49 1.51 6.27
CA LYS A 76 -22.79 0.79 6.31
C LYS A 76 -23.12 0.31 7.72
N ARG A 77 -22.13 -0.25 8.43
CA ARG A 77 -22.30 -0.71 9.81
C ARG A 77 -22.58 0.45 10.77
N TYR A 78 -21.80 1.53 10.68
CA TYR A 78 -21.95 2.71 11.53
C TYR A 78 -23.27 3.44 11.26
N ALA A 79 -23.70 3.56 10.00
CA ALA A 79 -24.97 4.18 9.64
C ALA A 79 -26.13 3.43 10.30
N LYS A 80 -26.11 2.10 10.27
CA LYS A 80 -27.09 1.26 10.98
C LYS A 80 -27.05 1.48 12.49
N SER A 81 -25.85 1.49 13.09
CA SER A 81 -25.70 1.70 14.54
C SER A 81 -26.13 3.10 14.99
N PHE A 82 -25.78 4.14 14.25
CA PHE A 82 -26.18 5.52 14.53
C PHE A 82 -27.67 5.71 14.32
N HIS A 83 -28.26 5.14 13.27
CA HIS A 83 -29.70 5.16 13.10
C HIS A 83 -30.43 4.50 14.28
N ALA A 84 -30.01 3.30 14.68
CA ALA A 84 -30.58 2.61 15.84
C ALA A 84 -30.46 3.46 17.12
N MET A 85 -29.31 4.11 17.33
CA MET A 85 -29.09 4.99 18.47
C MET A 85 -29.97 6.24 18.45
N LEU A 86 -30.12 6.89 17.28
CA LEU A 86 -30.77 8.18 17.15
C LEU A 86 -32.29 8.08 16.98
N TRP A 87 -32.76 7.04 16.31
CA TRP A 87 -34.17 6.83 15.99
C TRP A 87 -34.82 5.80 16.89
N GLU A 88 -34.31 4.56 16.99
CA GLU A 88 -35.02 3.47 17.69
C GLU A 88 -35.15 3.71 19.21
N ARG A 89 -34.27 4.55 19.77
CA ARG A 89 -34.33 4.97 21.18
C ARG A 89 -35.31 6.13 21.41
N PRO A 90 -36.44 5.90 22.11
CA PRO A 90 -37.47 6.92 22.30
C PRO A 90 -37.01 8.10 23.16
N ASP A 91 -36.07 7.88 24.09
CA ASP A 91 -35.45 8.90 24.94
C ASP A 91 -34.55 9.86 24.14
N ILE A 92 -33.87 9.36 23.10
CA ILE A 92 -33.06 10.17 22.18
C ILE A 92 -33.95 10.84 21.13
N ARG A 93 -34.91 10.09 20.57
CA ARG A 93 -35.85 10.60 19.55
C ARG A 93 -36.60 11.85 20.03
N LYS A 94 -36.93 11.94 21.32
CA LYS A 94 -37.59 13.12 21.93
C LYS A 94 -36.70 14.37 22.01
N ARG A 95 -35.38 14.23 21.93
CA ARG A 95 -34.41 15.34 22.00
C ARG A 95 -34.27 16.09 20.66
N TRP A 96 -34.77 15.50 19.58
CA TRP A 96 -34.78 16.13 18.26
C TRP A 96 -35.74 17.31 18.24
N VAL A 97 -35.34 18.40 17.59
CA VAL A 97 -36.24 19.53 17.30
C VAL A 97 -37.42 19.02 16.50
N LEU A 98 -38.65 19.38 16.90
CA LEU A 98 -39.89 18.80 16.39
C LEU A 98 -39.96 18.73 14.85
N ARG A 99 -39.52 19.79 14.16
CA ARG A 99 -39.50 19.90 12.69
C ARG A 99 -38.57 18.89 11.99
N HIS A 100 -37.56 18.38 12.69
CA HIS A 100 -36.58 17.41 12.17
C HIS A 100 -36.75 16.01 12.80
N ARG A 101 -37.80 15.80 13.60
CA ARG A 101 -38.08 14.51 14.25
C ARG A 101 -38.81 13.56 13.28
N ASN A 102 -38.16 13.25 12.17
CA ASN A 102 -38.64 12.29 11.17
C ASN A 102 -37.51 11.33 10.79
N GLU A 103 -37.88 10.11 10.41
CA GLU A 103 -36.93 9.01 10.17
C GLU A 103 -35.95 9.33 9.03
N GLN A 104 -36.42 10.04 8.00
CA GLN A 104 -35.61 10.40 6.85
C GLN A 104 -34.47 11.36 7.21
N ALA A 105 -34.77 12.39 8.00
CA ALA A 105 -33.76 13.33 8.49
C ALA A 105 -32.74 12.64 9.40
N VAL A 106 -33.20 11.72 10.27
CA VAL A 106 -32.30 10.95 11.13
C VAL A 106 -31.43 9.99 10.32
N THR A 107 -31.99 9.35 9.29
CA THR A 107 -31.24 8.47 8.38
C THR A 107 -30.14 9.25 7.65
N GLY A 108 -30.45 10.44 7.12
CA GLY A 108 -29.44 11.30 6.49
C GLY A 108 -28.30 11.66 7.44
N ILE A 109 -28.62 12.10 8.65
CA ILE A 109 -27.59 12.45 9.66
C ILE A 109 -26.79 11.22 10.11
N ALA A 110 -27.43 10.06 10.26
CA ALA A 110 -26.75 8.82 10.60
C ALA A 110 -25.77 8.40 9.50
N ASP A 111 -26.13 8.56 8.23
CA ASP A 111 -25.26 8.28 7.10
C ASP A 111 -24.10 9.29 7.01
N ASP A 112 -24.36 10.58 7.21
CA ASP A 112 -23.31 11.61 7.27
C ASP A 112 -22.30 11.32 8.39
N LEU A 113 -22.77 11.03 9.60
CA LEU A 113 -21.90 10.67 10.73
C LEU A 113 -21.10 9.39 10.45
N ALA A 114 -21.73 8.40 9.81
CA ALA A 114 -21.06 7.17 9.42
C ALA A 114 -19.98 7.40 8.37
N TRP A 115 -20.22 8.32 7.43
CA TRP A 115 -19.24 8.74 6.43
C TRP A 115 -18.02 9.36 7.12
N TYR A 116 -18.22 10.34 8.02
CA TYR A 116 -17.12 10.97 8.76
C TYR A 116 -16.33 9.95 9.60
N ALA A 117 -17.03 9.07 10.32
CA ALA A 117 -16.39 8.05 11.15
C ALA A 117 -15.61 7.01 10.33
N ALA A 118 -16.13 6.63 9.16
CA ALA A 118 -15.43 5.72 8.25
C ALA A 118 -14.21 6.38 7.60
N ASN A 119 -14.30 7.68 7.27
CA ASN A 119 -13.21 8.43 6.66
C ASN A 119 -12.08 8.75 7.65
N ASP A 120 -12.38 8.90 8.95
CA ASP A 120 -11.36 9.13 9.99
C ASP A 120 -10.78 7.81 10.55
N LEU A 121 -11.19 6.64 10.03
CA LEU A 121 -10.77 5.34 10.53
C LEU A 121 -9.25 5.14 10.43
N ASP A 122 -8.63 5.66 9.38
CA ASP A 122 -7.18 5.63 9.18
C ASP A 122 -6.39 6.47 10.18
N ARG A 123 -7.05 7.41 10.87
CA ARG A 123 -6.42 8.24 11.91
C ARG A 123 -6.30 7.52 13.25
N PHE A 124 -7.18 6.56 13.54
CA PHE A 124 -7.21 5.88 14.84
C PHE A 124 -6.15 4.81 15.00
N LEU A 125 -5.64 4.26 13.89
CA LEU A 125 -4.56 3.28 13.92
C LEU A 125 -3.41 3.74 13.04
N PRO A 126 -2.29 4.22 13.63
CA PRO A 126 -1.11 4.61 12.86
C PRO A 126 -0.62 3.39 12.05
N PRO A 127 -0.67 3.43 10.72
CA PRO A 127 -0.41 2.26 9.89
C PRO A 127 1.01 1.76 10.04
N GLU A 128 1.97 2.67 10.25
CA GLU A 128 3.38 2.33 10.40
C GLU A 128 3.62 1.43 11.62
N LEU A 129 2.90 1.65 12.74
CA LEU A 129 2.99 0.79 13.92
C LEU A 129 2.40 -0.60 13.66
N LEU A 130 1.31 -0.67 12.89
CA LEU A 130 0.70 -1.95 12.53
C LEU A 130 1.58 -2.71 11.54
N ILE A 131 2.20 -2.03 10.57
CA ILE A 131 3.14 -2.62 9.61
C ILE A 131 4.28 -3.30 10.36
N ASP A 132 4.93 -2.60 11.29
CA ASP A 132 6.04 -3.16 12.04
C ASP A 132 5.59 -4.33 12.92
N THR A 133 4.44 -4.24 13.56
CA THR A 133 3.88 -5.33 14.38
C THR A 133 3.59 -6.57 13.54
N VAL A 134 2.92 -6.41 12.40
CA VAL A 134 2.60 -7.51 11.48
C VAL A 134 3.89 -8.10 10.91
N ARG A 135 4.86 -7.28 10.51
CA ARG A 135 6.15 -7.73 10.01
C ARG A 135 6.88 -8.61 11.03
N HIS A 136 7.01 -8.16 12.28
CA HIS A 136 7.69 -8.94 13.32
C HIS A 136 6.93 -10.23 13.62
N ALA A 137 5.60 -10.17 13.76
CA ALA A 137 4.78 -11.34 14.06
C ALA A 137 4.80 -12.38 12.92
N VAL A 138 4.83 -11.92 11.68
CA VAL A 138 5.02 -12.81 10.52
C VAL A 138 6.41 -13.44 10.59
N LEU A 139 7.49 -12.65 10.65
CA LEU A 139 8.85 -13.19 10.68
C LEU A 139 9.10 -14.17 11.84
N ASP A 140 8.53 -13.90 13.01
CA ASP A 140 8.57 -14.79 14.17
C ASP A 140 7.88 -16.14 13.89
N GLN A 141 6.66 -16.14 13.33
CA GLN A 141 5.96 -17.38 12.97
C GLN A 141 6.69 -18.19 11.90
N PHE A 142 7.38 -17.50 10.98
CA PHE A 142 8.24 -18.16 10.00
C PHE A 142 9.49 -18.78 10.64
N GLY A 143 10.11 -18.09 11.60
CA GLY A 143 11.23 -18.63 12.37
C GLY A 143 10.84 -19.87 13.18
N GLN A 144 9.67 -19.83 13.82
CA GLN A 144 9.12 -20.96 14.58
C GLN A 144 8.79 -22.15 13.66
N GLY A 145 8.12 -21.91 12.52
CA GLY A 145 7.80 -22.96 11.56
C GLY A 145 9.02 -23.64 10.93
N LEU A 146 10.12 -22.92 10.75
CA LEU A 146 11.40 -23.49 10.29
C LEU A 146 12.09 -24.34 11.37
N GLY A 147 11.98 -23.95 12.65
CA GLY A 147 12.52 -24.72 13.78
C GLY A 147 11.80 -26.06 13.97
N ASP A 148 10.48 -26.10 13.77
CA ASP A 148 9.67 -27.32 13.90
C ASP A 148 9.82 -28.25 12.67
N GLN A 149 10.11 -27.70 11.49
CA GLN A 149 10.29 -28.46 10.24
C GLN A 149 11.65 -29.13 10.07
N GLU A 150 12.62 -28.90 10.95
CA GLU A 150 13.92 -29.61 10.90
C GLU A 150 13.76 -31.14 11.12
N THR A 151 12.59 -31.56 11.59
CA THR A 151 12.21 -32.97 11.85
C THR A 151 11.49 -33.69 10.71
N ASP A 152 10.89 -32.98 9.74
CA ASP A 152 10.03 -33.62 8.72
C ASP A 152 10.40 -33.15 7.31
N ARG A 153 11.25 -33.93 6.64
CA ARG A 153 11.73 -33.65 5.28
C ARG A 153 10.57 -33.69 4.30
N ALA A 154 10.41 -32.59 3.58
CA ALA A 154 9.59 -32.42 2.38
C ALA A 154 8.07 -32.33 2.62
N ARG A 155 7.62 -31.22 3.19
CA ARG A 155 6.27 -30.71 2.91
C ARG A 155 6.33 -29.26 2.50
N GLU A 156 5.43 -28.89 1.59
CA GLU A 156 5.17 -27.54 1.10
C GLU A 156 5.44 -26.51 2.19
N TRP A 157 6.01 -25.35 1.83
CA TRP A 157 6.03 -24.19 2.70
C TRP A 157 4.58 -23.75 2.97
N GLY A 158 3.93 -24.47 3.88
CA GLY A 158 2.61 -24.21 4.40
C GLY A 158 2.75 -22.97 5.27
N LEU A 159 2.53 -21.83 4.64
CA LEU A 159 2.49 -20.52 5.27
C LEU A 159 1.30 -20.46 6.22
N THR A 160 1.39 -21.12 7.36
CA THR A 160 0.37 -21.05 8.40
C THR A 160 0.63 -19.81 9.24
N LEU A 161 0.13 -18.67 8.76
CA LEU A 161 -0.05 -17.51 9.62
C LEU A 161 -1.10 -17.85 10.68
N THR A 162 -0.85 -17.46 11.93
CA THR A 162 -1.91 -17.53 12.94
C THR A 162 -3.08 -16.64 12.50
N HIS A 163 -4.27 -17.03 12.93
CA HIS A 163 -5.51 -16.33 12.59
C HIS A 163 -5.43 -14.82 12.93
N GLN A 164 -4.77 -14.46 14.02
CA GLN A 164 -4.59 -13.08 14.48
C GLN A 164 -3.74 -12.27 13.49
N VAL A 165 -2.61 -12.83 13.04
CA VAL A 165 -1.72 -12.17 12.07
C VAL A 165 -2.39 -12.06 10.70
N ALA A 166 -3.08 -13.12 10.27
CA ALA A 166 -3.86 -13.08 9.04
C ALA A 166 -4.94 -11.98 9.09
N ARG A 167 -5.63 -11.81 10.22
CA ARG A 167 -6.63 -10.73 10.39
C ARG A 167 -6.03 -9.33 10.40
N MET A 168 -4.86 -9.13 11.00
CA MET A 168 -4.18 -7.82 10.96
C MET A 168 -3.70 -7.48 9.55
N LEU A 169 -3.20 -8.48 8.81
CA LEU A 169 -2.81 -8.31 7.41
C LEU A 169 -4.03 -8.04 6.52
N ASP A 170 -5.13 -8.75 6.73
CA ASP A 170 -6.39 -8.54 6.04
C ASP A 170 -6.92 -7.10 6.28
N TRP A 171 -6.86 -6.63 7.53
CA TRP A 171 -7.18 -5.23 7.85
C TRP A 171 -6.27 -4.25 7.10
N LEU A 172 -4.95 -4.46 7.06
CA LEU A 172 -4.03 -3.61 6.30
C LEU A 172 -4.37 -3.58 4.81
N ILE A 173 -4.64 -4.74 4.20
CA ILE A 173 -4.96 -4.84 2.77
C ILE A 173 -6.24 -4.06 2.44
N GLN A 174 -7.25 -4.20 3.30
CA GLN A 174 -8.57 -3.62 3.08
C GLN A 174 -8.59 -2.09 3.33
N HIS A 175 -7.87 -1.61 4.34
CA HIS A 175 -7.89 -0.19 4.73
C HIS A 175 -6.76 0.61 4.09
N GLN A 176 -5.55 0.04 3.98
CA GLN A 176 -4.35 0.75 3.55
C GLN A 176 -3.49 -0.09 2.59
N PRO A 177 -3.95 -0.26 1.34
CA PRO A 177 -3.32 -1.18 0.38
C PRO A 177 -1.87 -0.81 0.06
N ASP A 178 -1.54 0.48 0.03
CA ASP A 178 -0.15 0.95 -0.15
C ASP A 178 0.75 0.50 1.02
N ALA A 179 0.27 0.64 2.26
CA ALA A 179 0.97 0.20 3.46
C ALA A 179 1.11 -1.33 3.52
N ALA A 180 0.06 -2.06 3.15
CA ALA A 180 0.07 -3.52 3.06
C ALA A 180 1.08 -4.02 2.03
N GLN A 181 1.12 -3.41 0.84
CA GLN A 181 2.09 -3.78 -0.20
C GLN A 181 3.53 -3.54 0.28
N ARG A 182 3.79 -2.42 0.98
CA ARG A 182 5.10 -2.16 1.60
C ARG A 182 5.45 -3.20 2.65
N ALA A 183 4.52 -3.53 3.55
CA ALA A 183 4.72 -4.51 4.61
C ALA A 183 5.09 -5.89 4.05
N ILE A 184 4.32 -6.38 3.08
CA ILE A 184 4.58 -7.67 2.41
C ILE A 184 5.96 -7.65 1.71
N GLY A 185 6.29 -6.54 1.03
CA GLY A 185 7.59 -6.37 0.39
C GLY A 185 8.76 -6.39 1.38
N CYS A 186 8.60 -5.78 2.56
CA CYS A 186 9.59 -5.83 3.63
C CYS A 186 9.78 -7.25 4.16
N VAL A 187 8.68 -7.94 4.50
CA VAL A 187 8.71 -9.32 5.00
C VAL A 187 9.43 -10.24 4.02
N LEU A 188 9.09 -10.18 2.73
CA LEU A 188 9.75 -10.99 1.69
C LEU A 188 11.25 -10.67 1.54
N ARG A 189 11.63 -9.41 1.70
CA ARG A 189 13.04 -8.98 1.67
C ARG A 189 13.82 -9.54 2.87
N ASP A 190 13.25 -9.45 4.06
CA ASP A 190 13.89 -9.92 5.29
C ASP A 190 14.10 -11.43 5.29
N MET A 191 13.11 -12.17 4.77
CA MET A 191 13.22 -13.61 4.53
C MET A 191 14.37 -13.95 3.59
N LYS A 192 14.45 -13.26 2.43
CA LYS A 192 15.51 -13.49 1.43
C LYS A 192 16.91 -13.18 1.96
N THR A 193 17.03 -12.20 2.86
CA THR A 193 18.32 -11.78 3.43
C THR A 193 18.75 -12.65 4.62
N GLY A 194 17.98 -13.69 4.97
CA GLY A 194 18.36 -14.65 6.02
C GLY A 194 18.39 -14.06 7.43
N THR A 195 17.71 -12.93 7.66
CA THR A 195 17.59 -12.34 9.01
C THR A 195 16.68 -13.15 9.94
N ALA A 196 15.93 -14.12 9.39
CA ALA A 196 15.04 -15.01 10.12
C ALA A 196 15.72 -15.91 11.16
N SER A 197 17.05 -16.06 11.14
CA SER A 197 17.79 -17.03 11.98
C SER A 197 18.82 -16.40 12.94
N ARG A 198 18.73 -15.10 13.27
CA ARG A 198 19.65 -14.49 14.25
C ARG A 198 18.91 -13.61 15.27
N PRO A 199 18.89 -13.96 16.57
CA PRO A 199 17.98 -13.35 17.55
C PRO A 199 18.32 -11.91 17.99
N GLN A 200 19.17 -11.16 17.27
CA GLN A 200 19.62 -9.82 17.71
C GLN A 200 19.87 -8.78 16.60
N ARG A 201 19.45 -8.99 15.35
CA ARG A 201 19.45 -7.88 14.38
C ARG A 201 18.04 -7.32 14.26
N GLN A 202 17.84 -6.12 14.82
CA GLN A 202 16.65 -5.33 14.52
C GLN A 202 16.51 -5.22 12.99
N PRO A 203 15.37 -5.62 12.41
CA PRO A 203 15.10 -5.39 11.01
C PRO A 203 15.16 -3.87 10.75
N GLY A 204 15.89 -3.44 9.73
CA GLY A 204 15.97 -2.01 9.39
C GLY A 204 14.58 -1.42 9.10
N PRO A 205 14.37 -0.11 9.30
CA PRO A 205 13.07 0.51 9.09
C PRO A 205 12.56 0.28 7.66
N CYS A 206 11.26 0.06 7.52
CA CYS A 206 10.57 -0.06 6.24
C CYS A 206 10.43 1.31 5.54
N THR A 207 11.54 2.05 5.39
CA THR A 207 11.55 3.18 4.46
C THR A 207 11.56 2.63 3.04
N GLY A 208 10.41 2.69 2.37
CA GLY A 208 10.34 2.51 0.93
C GLY A 208 11.23 3.54 0.22
N PRO A 209 11.57 3.33 -1.07
CA PRO A 209 12.20 4.38 -1.84
C PRO A 209 11.21 5.56 -1.88
N GLY A 210 11.66 6.74 -1.45
CA GLY A 210 10.89 7.96 -1.62
C GLY A 210 10.53 8.17 -3.09
N PRO A 211 9.45 8.93 -3.38
CA PRO A 211 9.12 9.25 -4.76
C PRO A 211 10.25 10.10 -5.36
N GLY A 212 11.08 9.48 -6.19
CA GLY A 212 11.98 10.17 -7.11
C GLY A 212 13.36 10.57 -6.57
N GLU A 213 14.27 9.61 -6.36
CA GLU A 213 15.69 9.87 -6.64
C GLU A 213 15.97 9.54 -8.11
N HIS A 214 15.94 10.58 -8.94
CA HIS A 214 16.48 10.55 -10.30
C HIS A 214 18.00 10.35 -10.24
N PRO A 215 18.59 9.35 -10.94
CA PRO A 215 20.01 9.34 -11.18
C PRO A 215 20.32 10.41 -12.24
N GLY A 216 20.68 11.61 -11.82
CA GLY A 216 21.08 12.65 -12.77
C GLY A 216 20.91 14.12 -12.38
N GLN A 217 20.82 14.49 -11.09
CA GLN A 217 20.98 15.89 -10.69
C GLN A 217 22.36 16.12 -10.07
N THR A 218 23.28 16.56 -10.92
CA THR A 218 24.47 17.31 -10.53
C THR A 218 24.04 18.51 -9.69
N ARG A 219 24.48 18.57 -8.43
CA ARG A 219 24.43 19.78 -7.61
C ARG A 219 25.20 20.90 -8.32
N PRO A 220 24.61 22.07 -8.59
CA PRO A 220 25.38 23.24 -8.98
C PRO A 220 25.94 23.89 -7.70
N GLY A 221 27.26 23.93 -7.54
CA GLY A 221 27.87 24.80 -6.54
C GLY A 221 29.06 24.31 -5.72
N GLU A 222 29.79 23.26 -6.12
CA GLU A 222 31.10 22.97 -5.52
C GLU A 222 32.24 23.24 -6.52
N LEU A 223 32.86 24.41 -6.36
CA LEU A 223 34.12 24.78 -6.99
C LEU A 223 35.20 23.71 -6.68
N PRO A 224 35.98 23.28 -7.68
CA PRO A 224 37.03 22.29 -7.45
C PRO A 224 38.13 22.89 -6.55
N ARG A 225 38.30 22.29 -5.37
CA ARG A 225 39.46 22.53 -4.51
C ARG A 225 40.73 22.17 -5.28
N THR A 226 41.52 23.19 -5.56
CA THR A 226 42.88 23.10 -6.10
C THR A 226 43.74 22.19 -5.21
N ARG A 227 44.34 21.16 -5.80
CA ARG A 227 45.42 20.37 -5.18
C ARG A 227 46.60 21.30 -4.88
N PRO A 228 47.14 21.34 -3.65
CA PRO A 228 48.41 22.01 -3.42
C PRO A 228 49.55 21.20 -4.04
N ALA A 229 50.47 21.93 -4.65
CA ALA A 229 51.63 21.45 -5.37
C ALA A 229 52.56 20.59 -4.49
N ARG A 230 53.13 19.58 -5.14
CA ARG A 230 54.22 18.72 -4.64
C ARG A 230 55.42 19.61 -4.28
N ARG A 231 55.80 19.65 -3.00
CA ARG A 231 57.07 20.23 -2.56
C ARG A 231 58.23 19.43 -3.16
N VAL A 232 59.08 20.11 -3.92
CA VAL A 232 60.44 19.69 -4.25
C VAL A 232 61.33 20.18 -3.09
N PRO A 233 62.17 19.33 -2.48
CA PRO A 233 63.25 19.81 -1.62
C PRO A 233 64.46 20.14 -2.49
N ALA A 234 64.90 21.39 -2.44
CA ALA A 234 66.23 21.84 -2.83
C ALA A 234 67.03 22.19 -1.57
N HIS A 235 68.34 22.24 -1.74
CA HIS A 235 69.44 22.52 -0.78
C HIS A 235 70.14 21.24 -0.26
N LEU A 236 71.47 21.11 -0.33
CA LEU A 236 72.55 21.90 -0.94
C LEU A 236 73.82 21.01 -0.87
N VAL A 237 74.59 20.96 -1.97
CA VAL A 237 76.03 21.25 -2.01
C VAL A 237 76.89 20.80 -0.82
N THR A 238 77.79 19.84 -1.05
CA THR A 238 79.24 20.12 -1.16
C THR A 238 79.88 19.11 -2.09
#